data_AF-A0A2V3J3B2-F1
#
_entry.id   AF-A0A2V3J3B2-F1
#
_cell.length_a   1.000
_cell.length_b   1.000
_cell.length_c   1.000
_cell.angle_alpha   90.00
_cell.angle_beta   90.00
_cell.angle_gamma   90.00
#
_symmetry.space_group_name_H-M   'P 1'
#
loop_
_entity.id
_entity.type
_entity.pdbx_description
1 polymer ?
#
loop_
_entity_poly.entity_id
_entity_poly.type
_entity_poly.pdbx_seq_one_letter_code
_entity_poly.pdbx_strand_id
1 'polypeptide(L)'
;MNKIVFSHSHFHFPWFTLAFQNLISIVVILCSRRMGYTSAGTLSRSLVRSMPIPIMYFVFFIFTNAQSLRYVNLPVLTVWKSLGPMFVTLFERFYFGDRFSLKVYLSMLLIVLSAFVTAINDLEYSTIGYAWAALNVLSNVAYLASLRIYLRDPDVSALDKTFHSNLLSIIPIIPMAVLSGEVPSVFKALLNRSPMFQMSYMLSGVLTTAVCASAFWTISVTNGSTLSFIGGFNKVPIILFSLFLFDMSISPAGWAGVTLGVLAGIVFVQTKSLQSRDGSTAIKDKLSIDDEKELVVKTSGVEAGVSSPSSIQSIPKR
;
A
#
# COMPACT_ATOMS: atom_id res chain seq x y z
N MET A 1 -8.60 -8.19 18.58
CA MET A 1 -7.91 -9.49 18.62
C MET A 1 -6.42 -9.33 18.91
N ASN A 2 -5.57 -8.85 17.98
CA ASN A 2 -4.13 -8.64 18.26
C ASN A 2 -3.89 -7.87 19.55
N LYS A 3 -4.53 -6.71 19.75
CA LYS A 3 -4.41 -5.93 20.97
C LYS A 3 -4.89 -6.63 22.25
N ILE A 4 -5.87 -7.52 22.15
CA ILE A 4 -6.43 -8.28 23.30
C ILE A 4 -5.50 -9.46 23.65
N VAL A 5 -4.93 -10.13 22.65
CA VAL A 5 -3.87 -11.14 22.81
C VAL A 5 -2.61 -10.52 23.42
N PHE A 6 -2.28 -9.28 23.02
CA PHE A 6 -1.14 -8.52 23.55
C PHE A 6 -1.43 -7.86 24.92
N SER A 7 -2.68 -7.65 25.32
CA SER A 7 -3.04 -6.97 26.57
C SER A 7 -3.24 -7.92 27.76
N HIS A 8 -3.64 -9.19 27.53
CA HIS A 8 -3.90 -10.14 28.62
C HIS A 8 -2.82 -11.21 28.83
N SER A 9 -1.85 -11.29 27.94
CA SER A 9 -0.79 -12.29 28.01
C SER A 9 0.51 -11.66 27.53
N HIS A 10 1.58 -11.79 28.32
CA HIS A 10 2.96 -11.44 27.98
C HIS A 10 3.44 -12.17 26.70
N PHE A 11 2.89 -11.83 25.55
CA PHE A 11 3.10 -12.48 24.26
C PHE A 11 3.46 -11.41 23.22
N HIS A 12 4.53 -10.65 23.48
CA HIS A 12 4.98 -9.56 22.60
C HIS A 12 5.86 -10.10 21.47
N PHE A 13 5.24 -10.67 20.42
CA PHE A 13 5.96 -11.17 19.24
C PHE A 13 5.48 -10.50 17.93
N PRO A 14 5.65 -9.16 17.78
CA PRO A 14 5.23 -8.43 16.59
C PRO A 14 5.96 -8.88 15.32
N TRP A 15 7.25 -9.22 15.40
CA TRP A 15 8.03 -9.60 14.23
C TRP A 15 7.61 -10.96 13.70
N PHE A 16 7.40 -11.93 14.60
CA PHE A 16 6.86 -13.24 14.23
C PHE A 16 5.48 -13.13 13.58
N THR A 17 4.60 -12.29 14.15
CA THR A 17 3.24 -12.09 13.62
C THR A 17 3.27 -11.47 12.22
N LEU A 18 4.11 -10.46 11.99
CA LEU A 18 4.29 -9.85 10.67
C LEU A 18 4.89 -10.83 9.65
N ALA A 19 5.85 -11.67 10.07
CA ALA A 19 6.42 -12.70 9.21
C ALA A 19 5.34 -13.69 8.75
N PHE A 20 4.52 -14.15 9.70
CA PHE A 20 3.44 -15.10 9.45
C PHE A 20 2.37 -14.51 8.52
N GLN A 21 1.98 -13.25 8.72
CA GLN A 21 1.06 -12.52 7.84
C GLN A 21 1.57 -12.44 6.40
N ASN A 22 2.84 -12.04 6.21
CA ASN A 22 3.44 -11.96 4.88
C ASN A 22 3.57 -13.33 4.22
N LEU A 23 3.91 -14.37 4.98
CA LEU A 23 3.99 -15.74 4.49
C LEU A 23 2.64 -16.25 4.00
N ILE A 24 1.57 -16.03 4.77
CA ILE A 24 0.20 -16.39 4.37
C ILE A 24 -0.16 -15.68 3.07
N SER A 25 0.12 -14.38 2.95
CA SER A 25 -0.18 -13.64 1.72
C SER A 25 0.55 -14.21 0.50
N ILE A 26 1.82 -14.59 0.64
CA ILE A 26 2.60 -15.25 -0.41
C ILE A 26 1.98 -16.60 -0.79
N VAL A 27 1.62 -17.43 0.21
CA VAL A 27 1.00 -18.75 -0.03
C VAL A 27 -0.32 -18.60 -0.77
N VAL A 28 -1.19 -17.66 -0.37
CA VAL A 28 -2.46 -17.37 -1.05
C VAL A 28 -2.21 -17.01 -2.52
N ILE A 29 -1.26 -16.12 -2.81
CA ILE A 29 -0.94 -15.72 -4.19
C ILE A 29 -0.38 -16.91 -5.00
N LEU A 30 0.47 -17.74 -4.40
CA LEU A 30 1.02 -18.93 -5.06
C LEU A 30 -0.05 -20.00 -5.34
N CYS A 31 -0.99 -20.21 -4.41
CA CYS A 31 -2.14 -21.08 -4.62
C CYS A 31 -3.03 -20.55 -5.75
N SER A 32 -3.33 -19.26 -5.77
CA SER A 32 -4.09 -18.61 -6.84
C SER A 32 -3.41 -18.76 -8.21
N ARG A 33 -2.08 -18.70 -8.26
CA ARG A 33 -1.30 -18.98 -9.48
C ARG A 33 -1.48 -20.42 -9.94
N ARG A 34 -1.41 -21.40 -9.04
CA ARG A 34 -1.61 -22.81 -9.41
C ARG A 34 -3.03 -23.11 -9.89
N MET A 35 -4.00 -22.37 -9.40
CA MET A 35 -5.41 -22.49 -9.82
C MET A 35 -5.72 -21.75 -11.14
N GLY A 36 -4.73 -21.10 -11.77
CA GLY A 36 -4.89 -20.45 -13.07
C GLY A 36 -5.61 -19.09 -13.03
N TYR A 37 -5.91 -18.55 -11.85
CA TYR A 37 -6.60 -17.26 -11.73
C TYR A 37 -5.73 -16.06 -12.14
N THR A 38 -4.40 -16.22 -12.21
CA THR A 38 -3.48 -15.13 -12.60
C THR A 38 -2.17 -15.60 -13.20
N SER A 39 -1.75 -14.96 -14.30
CA SER A 39 -0.41 -15.05 -14.87
C SER A 39 0.51 -14.04 -14.18
N ALA A 40 0.97 -14.38 -12.98
CA ALA A 40 1.93 -13.56 -12.24
C ALA A 40 3.31 -13.58 -12.91
N GLY A 41 3.88 -12.40 -13.19
CA GLY A 41 5.20 -12.24 -13.81
C GLY A 41 6.31 -12.95 -13.02
N THR A 42 7.29 -13.52 -13.72
CA THR A 42 8.46 -14.15 -13.11
C THR A 42 9.30 -13.12 -12.35
N LEU A 43 9.93 -13.56 -11.25
CA LEU A 43 10.80 -12.73 -10.44
C LEU A 43 11.96 -12.19 -11.32
N SER A 44 11.89 -10.93 -11.72
CA SER A 44 12.95 -10.33 -12.53
C SER A 44 14.24 -10.25 -11.69
N ARG A 45 15.32 -10.89 -12.17
CA ARG A 45 16.65 -10.82 -11.53
C ARG A 45 17.14 -9.38 -11.36
N SER A 46 16.72 -8.48 -12.23
CA SER A 46 16.99 -7.04 -12.13
C SER A 46 16.36 -6.44 -10.87
N LEU A 47 15.09 -6.77 -10.62
CA LEU A 47 14.37 -6.29 -9.45
C LEU A 47 15.05 -6.74 -8.16
N VAL A 48 15.50 -8.01 -8.09
CA VAL A 48 16.22 -8.59 -6.93
C VAL A 48 17.51 -7.84 -6.62
N ARG A 49 18.26 -7.43 -7.65
CA ARG A 49 19.53 -6.73 -7.47
C ARG A 49 19.37 -5.32 -6.90
N SER A 50 18.23 -4.69 -7.12
CA SER A 50 17.90 -3.34 -6.63
C SER A 50 17.14 -3.32 -5.30
N MET A 51 16.91 -4.49 -4.68
CA MET A 51 16.15 -4.65 -3.42
C MET A 51 16.78 -4.12 -2.11
N PRO A 52 18.11 -3.91 -1.94
CA PRO A 52 18.63 -3.60 -0.61
C PRO A 52 18.19 -2.23 -0.07
N ILE A 53 17.92 -1.25 -0.95
CA ILE A 53 17.56 0.11 -0.56
C ILE A 53 16.16 0.16 0.09
N PRO A 54 15.07 -0.38 -0.52
CA PRO A 54 13.76 -0.43 0.14
C PRO A 54 13.75 -1.23 1.43
N ILE A 55 14.53 -2.31 1.50
CA ILE A 55 14.65 -3.14 2.70
C ILE A 55 15.20 -2.31 3.87
N MET A 56 16.24 -1.52 3.63
CA MET A 56 16.83 -0.65 4.65
C MET A 56 15.81 0.36 5.20
N TYR A 57 15.08 1.04 4.31
CA TYR A 57 14.03 1.98 4.72
C TYR A 57 12.87 1.29 5.46
N PHE A 58 12.50 0.08 5.06
CA PHE A 58 11.45 -0.70 5.72
C PHE A 58 11.83 -1.09 7.15
N VAL A 59 13.07 -1.55 7.37
CA VAL A 59 13.57 -1.87 8.72
C VAL A 59 13.54 -0.63 9.60
N PHE A 60 14.02 0.50 9.08
CA PHE A 60 14.02 1.77 9.82
C PHE A 60 12.60 2.27 10.12
N PHE A 61 11.68 2.10 9.18
CA PHE A 61 10.26 2.38 9.38
C PHE A 61 9.66 1.54 10.51
N ILE A 62 9.91 0.23 10.57
CA ILE A 62 9.35 -0.59 11.65
C ILE A 62 9.98 -0.21 13.01
N PHE A 63 11.29 0.04 13.05
CA PHE A 63 11.98 0.47 14.26
C PHE A 63 11.40 1.78 14.82
N THR A 64 11.30 2.81 13.98
CA THR A 64 10.73 4.12 14.36
C THR A 64 9.25 3.99 14.75
N ASN A 65 8.49 3.12 14.08
CA ASN A 65 7.10 2.85 14.43
C ASN A 65 6.98 2.30 15.86
N ALA A 66 7.81 1.31 16.20
CA ALA A 66 7.83 0.71 17.53
C ALA A 66 8.20 1.72 18.62
N GLN A 67 9.15 2.63 18.36
CA GLN A 67 9.47 3.71 19.29
C GLN A 67 8.33 4.73 19.41
N SER A 68 7.71 5.16 18.31
CA SER A 68 6.60 6.12 18.36
C SER A 68 5.41 5.63 19.20
N LEU A 69 5.08 4.34 19.09
CA LEU A 69 4.00 3.70 19.85
C LEU A 69 4.25 3.64 21.36
N ARG A 70 5.50 3.79 21.81
CA ARG A 70 5.85 3.81 23.24
C ARG A 70 5.57 5.16 23.90
N TYR A 71 5.56 6.24 23.12
CA TYR A 71 5.52 7.60 23.63
C TYR A 71 4.31 8.40 23.15
N VAL A 72 3.53 7.88 22.18
CA VAL A 72 2.40 8.58 21.57
C VAL A 72 1.18 7.67 21.50
N ASN A 73 0.02 8.25 21.84
CA ASN A 73 -1.27 7.58 21.71
C ASN A 73 -1.60 7.20 20.27
N LEU A 74 -2.29 6.08 20.09
CA LEU A 74 -2.65 5.55 18.78
C LEU A 74 -3.44 6.51 17.88
N PRO A 75 -4.43 7.30 18.38
CA PRO A 75 -5.15 8.26 17.55
C PRO A 75 -4.22 9.35 17.00
N VAL A 76 -3.40 9.94 17.85
CA VAL A 76 -2.41 10.97 17.47
C VAL A 76 -1.44 10.41 16.43
N LEU A 77 -0.90 9.20 16.67
CA LEU A 77 -0.02 8.53 15.70
C LEU A 77 -0.75 8.22 14.38
N THR A 78 -2.05 7.94 14.41
CA THR A 78 -2.86 7.71 13.20
C THR A 78 -3.00 8.98 12.36
N VAL A 79 -3.16 10.14 13.01
CA VAL A 79 -3.17 11.45 12.35
C VAL A 79 -1.80 11.76 11.75
N TRP A 80 -0.70 11.54 12.48
CA TRP A 80 0.66 11.66 11.93
C TRP A 80 0.85 10.79 10.69
N LYS A 81 0.42 9.53 10.74
CA LYS A 81 0.50 8.60 9.59
C LYS A 81 -0.36 9.01 8.40
N SER A 82 -1.40 9.82 8.61
CA SER A 82 -2.21 10.37 7.52
C SER A 82 -1.46 11.40 6.65
N LEU A 83 -0.38 12.01 7.19
CA LEU A 83 0.52 12.90 6.44
C LEU A 83 1.45 12.13 5.48
N GLY A 84 1.70 10.84 5.74
CA GLY A 84 2.61 10.02 4.91
C GLY A 84 2.23 10.01 3.42
N PRO A 85 0.99 9.64 3.06
CA PRO A 85 0.53 9.66 1.67
C PRO A 85 0.65 11.04 0.98
N MET A 86 0.49 12.14 1.72
CA MET A 86 0.71 13.49 1.20
C MET A 86 2.17 13.68 0.79
N PHE A 87 3.12 13.36 1.68
CA PHE A 87 4.55 13.48 1.38
C PHE A 87 4.99 12.55 0.24
N VAL A 88 4.48 11.31 0.18
CA VAL A 88 4.74 10.41 -0.97
C VAL A 88 4.28 11.04 -2.28
N THR A 89 3.14 11.71 -2.29
CA THR A 89 2.58 12.34 -3.50
C THR A 89 3.36 13.59 -3.90
N LEU A 90 3.88 14.36 -2.94
CA LEU A 90 4.81 15.45 -3.20
C LEU A 90 6.14 14.94 -3.79
N PHE A 91 6.66 13.83 -3.24
CA PHE A 91 7.83 13.14 -3.80
C PHE A 91 7.57 12.67 -5.23
N GLU A 92 6.42 12.05 -5.49
CA GLU A 92 6.04 11.59 -6.83
C GLU A 92 5.97 12.74 -7.83
N ARG A 93 5.40 13.88 -7.43
CA ARG A 93 5.41 15.10 -8.26
C ARG A 93 6.82 15.56 -8.58
N PHE A 94 7.71 15.59 -7.60
CA PHE A 94 9.08 16.09 -7.79
C PHE A 94 9.93 15.15 -8.64
N TYR A 95 9.83 13.84 -8.38
CA TYR A 95 10.68 12.83 -9.02
C TYR A 95 10.15 12.37 -10.38
N PHE A 96 8.84 12.17 -10.52
CA PHE A 96 8.21 11.70 -11.76
C PHE A 96 7.56 12.81 -12.59
N GLY A 97 7.42 14.02 -12.04
CA GLY A 97 6.78 15.14 -12.73
C GLY A 97 5.25 15.06 -12.77
N ASP A 98 4.63 14.19 -11.96
CA ASP A 98 3.19 13.98 -11.95
C ASP A 98 2.43 15.28 -11.61
N ARG A 99 1.43 15.62 -12.42
CA ARG A 99 0.57 16.80 -12.18
C ARG A 99 -0.69 16.40 -11.43
N PHE A 100 -0.89 17.01 -10.27
CA PHE A 100 -2.07 16.76 -9.43
C PHE A 100 -3.12 17.86 -9.59
N SER A 101 -4.39 17.48 -9.46
CA SER A 101 -5.53 18.40 -9.57
C SER A 101 -5.67 19.23 -8.30
N LEU A 102 -6.34 20.38 -8.39
CA LEU A 102 -6.60 21.26 -7.24
C LEU A 102 -7.29 20.51 -6.07
N LYS A 103 -8.15 19.53 -6.38
CA LYS A 103 -8.85 18.70 -5.40
C LYS A 103 -7.87 17.91 -4.51
N VAL A 104 -6.78 17.41 -5.09
CA VAL A 104 -5.74 16.69 -4.34
C VAL A 104 -5.04 17.65 -3.38
N TYR A 105 -4.67 18.86 -3.82
CA TYR A 105 -4.04 19.86 -2.94
C TYR A 105 -4.96 20.34 -1.81
N LEU A 106 -6.26 20.53 -2.08
CA LEU A 106 -7.24 20.88 -1.03
C LEU A 106 -7.34 19.78 0.04
N SER A 107 -7.34 18.51 -0.38
CA SER A 107 -7.35 17.40 0.58
C SER A 107 -6.04 17.29 1.37
N MET A 108 -4.88 17.60 0.77
CA MET A 108 -3.61 17.70 1.50
C MET A 108 -3.66 18.79 2.58
N LEU A 109 -4.21 19.97 2.24
CA LEU A 109 -4.39 21.07 3.19
C LEU A 109 -5.27 20.65 4.38
N LEU A 110 -6.38 19.95 4.12
CA LEU A 110 -7.25 19.43 5.18
C LEU A 110 -6.52 18.44 6.11
N ILE A 111 -5.65 17.58 5.57
CA ILE A 111 -4.82 16.67 6.38
C ILE A 111 -3.90 17.49 7.30
N VAL A 112 -3.22 18.51 6.78
CA VAL A 112 -2.31 19.36 7.58
C VAL A 112 -3.07 20.10 8.67
N LEU A 113 -4.21 20.71 8.34
CA LEU A 113 -5.06 21.41 9.31
C LEU A 113 -5.52 20.47 10.43
N SER A 114 -5.95 19.26 10.09
CA SER A 114 -6.37 18.26 11.08
C SER A 114 -5.25 17.84 12.03
N ALA A 115 -4.01 17.69 11.50
CA ALA A 115 -2.85 17.35 12.29
C ALA A 115 -2.49 18.47 13.27
N PHE A 116 -2.58 19.72 12.83
CA PHE A 116 -2.35 20.89 13.68
C PHE A 116 -3.39 21.00 14.80
N VAL A 117 -4.68 20.84 14.48
CA VAL A 117 -5.77 20.83 15.48
C VAL A 117 -5.57 19.72 16.49
N THR A 118 -5.19 18.52 16.04
CA THR A 118 -4.93 17.38 16.92
C THR A 118 -3.75 17.65 17.85
N ALA A 119 -2.64 18.17 17.32
CA ALA A 119 -1.40 18.39 18.08
C ALA A 119 -1.54 19.48 19.16
N ILE A 120 -2.27 20.58 18.89
CA ILE A 120 -2.51 21.64 19.88
C ILE A 120 -3.37 21.15 21.05
N ASN A 121 -4.23 20.18 20.80
CA ASN A 121 -5.26 19.70 21.71
C ASN A 121 -4.92 18.35 22.35
N ASP A 122 -3.68 17.89 22.18
CA ASP A 122 -3.14 16.69 22.79
C ASP A 122 -2.65 16.99 24.21
N LEU A 123 -3.34 16.43 25.21
CA LEU A 123 -3.03 16.71 26.63
C LEU A 123 -1.81 15.90 27.10
N GLU A 124 -1.38 14.88 26.34
CA GLU A 124 -0.24 14.00 26.64
C GLU A 124 0.93 14.30 25.70
N TYR A 125 1.13 15.60 25.40
CA TYR A 125 2.18 16.03 24.49
C TYR A 125 3.58 15.60 24.97
N SER A 126 4.26 14.85 24.12
CA SER A 126 5.61 14.36 24.36
C SER A 126 6.51 14.70 23.18
N THR A 127 7.44 15.64 23.36
CA THR A 127 8.35 16.09 22.29
C THR A 127 9.14 14.91 21.70
N ILE A 128 9.62 13.99 22.55
CA ILE A 128 10.34 12.79 22.10
C ILE A 128 9.43 11.86 21.28
N GLY A 129 8.16 11.70 21.70
CA GLY A 129 7.19 10.88 20.98
C GLY A 129 6.83 11.46 19.62
N TYR A 130 6.61 12.77 19.56
CA TYR A 130 6.34 13.50 18.32
C TYR A 130 7.54 13.46 17.36
N ALA A 131 8.77 13.57 17.85
CA ALA A 131 9.97 13.39 17.04
C ALA A 131 10.05 11.96 16.44
N TRP A 132 9.77 10.93 17.23
CA TRP A 132 9.69 9.54 16.75
C TRP A 132 8.54 9.34 15.75
N ALA A 133 7.39 9.98 15.95
CA ALA A 133 6.27 9.93 15.01
C ALA A 133 6.62 10.60 13.67
N ALA A 134 7.28 11.76 13.70
CA ALA A 134 7.76 12.44 12.50
C ALA A 134 8.80 11.59 11.74
N LEU A 135 9.79 11.04 12.45
CA LEU A 135 10.77 10.11 11.88
C LEU A 135 10.08 8.87 11.29
N ASN A 136 9.04 8.34 11.94
CA ASN A 136 8.28 7.23 11.43
C ASN A 136 7.59 7.55 10.09
N VAL A 137 6.96 8.72 9.99
CA VAL A 137 6.32 9.18 8.76
C VAL A 137 7.34 9.35 7.64
N LEU A 138 8.48 10.01 7.90
CA LEU A 138 9.54 10.19 6.91
C LEU A 138 10.12 8.86 6.42
N SER A 139 10.35 7.93 7.35
CA SER A 139 10.85 6.58 7.03
C SER A 139 9.85 5.81 6.17
N ASN A 140 8.55 5.91 6.49
CA ASN A 140 7.49 5.31 5.69
C ASN A 140 7.42 5.91 4.28
N VAL A 141 7.58 7.23 4.16
CA VAL A 141 7.61 7.93 2.87
C VAL A 141 8.79 7.45 2.04
N ALA A 142 9.99 7.37 2.61
CA ALA A 142 11.18 6.88 1.93
C ALA A 142 11.01 5.42 1.48
N TYR A 143 10.44 4.56 2.33
CA TYR A 143 10.11 3.18 1.99
C TYR A 143 9.13 3.12 0.80
N LEU A 144 7.99 3.79 0.86
CA LEU A 144 6.98 3.76 -0.19
C LEU A 144 7.47 4.40 -1.50
N ALA A 145 8.23 5.49 -1.41
CA ALA A 145 8.86 6.14 -2.56
C ALA A 145 9.86 5.21 -3.25
N SER A 146 10.74 4.57 -2.47
CA SER A 146 11.70 3.60 -3.00
C SER A 146 10.96 2.44 -3.68
N LEU A 147 9.96 1.86 -3.01
CA LEU A 147 9.16 0.76 -3.55
C LEU A 147 8.47 1.15 -4.87
N ARG A 148 7.96 2.39 -4.96
CA ARG A 148 7.34 2.93 -6.17
C ARG A 148 8.33 3.06 -7.34
N ILE A 149 9.56 3.46 -7.08
CA ILE A 149 10.62 3.54 -8.11
C ILE A 149 10.93 2.15 -8.66
N TYR A 150 11.02 1.14 -7.80
CA TYR A 150 11.41 -0.22 -8.21
C TYR A 150 10.27 -1.04 -8.82
N LEU A 151 9.02 -0.83 -8.40
CA LEU A 151 7.84 -1.52 -8.94
C LEU A 151 7.15 -0.74 -10.08
N ARG A 152 7.91 0.11 -10.78
CA ARG A 152 7.38 1.02 -11.80
C ARG A 152 6.93 0.30 -13.08
N ASP A 153 7.48 -0.89 -13.36
CA ASP A 153 7.22 -1.58 -14.62
C ASP A 153 5.71 -1.69 -14.92
N PRO A 154 5.26 -1.16 -16.08
CA PRO A 154 3.85 -1.08 -16.42
C PRO A 154 3.23 -2.45 -16.73
N ASP A 155 4.04 -3.43 -17.14
CA ASP A 155 3.59 -4.79 -17.46
C ASP A 155 3.38 -5.68 -16.23
N VAL A 156 3.71 -5.19 -15.04
CA VAL A 156 3.61 -5.94 -13.79
C VAL A 156 2.22 -5.77 -13.18
N SER A 157 1.49 -6.86 -12.99
CA SER A 157 0.15 -6.87 -12.42
C SER A 157 0.11 -6.29 -10.99
N ALA A 158 -1.03 -5.76 -10.55
CA ALA A 158 -1.20 -5.31 -9.17
C ALA A 158 -0.94 -6.42 -8.13
N LEU A 159 -1.26 -7.67 -8.50
CA LEU A 159 -0.98 -8.85 -7.69
C LEU A 159 0.50 -9.17 -7.64
N ASP A 160 1.22 -8.96 -8.75
CA ASP A 160 2.67 -9.11 -8.78
C ASP A 160 3.35 -8.06 -7.91
N LYS A 161 2.91 -6.80 -7.98
CA LYS A 161 3.44 -5.73 -7.11
C LYS A 161 3.26 -6.08 -5.63
N THR A 162 2.10 -6.66 -5.27
CA THR A 162 1.79 -7.12 -3.92
C THR A 162 2.66 -8.32 -3.51
N PHE A 163 2.82 -9.32 -4.39
CA PHE A 163 3.68 -10.47 -4.16
C PHE A 163 5.14 -10.06 -3.91
N HIS A 164 5.68 -9.21 -4.79
CA HIS A 164 7.05 -8.72 -4.68
C HIS A 164 7.24 -7.88 -3.42
N SER A 165 6.27 -7.03 -3.05
CA SER A 165 6.32 -6.26 -1.80
C SER A 165 6.32 -7.17 -0.57
N ASN A 166 5.45 -8.19 -0.51
CA ASN A 166 5.36 -9.08 0.65
C ASN A 166 6.59 -9.99 0.76
N LEU A 167 7.12 -10.47 -0.37
CA LEU A 167 8.37 -11.22 -0.41
C LEU A 167 9.55 -10.35 0.05
N LEU A 168 9.59 -9.09 -0.40
CA LEU A 168 10.61 -8.11 0.00
C LEU A 168 10.55 -7.81 1.50
N SER A 169 9.35 -7.74 2.09
CA SER A 169 9.17 -7.53 3.52
C SER A 169 9.63 -8.73 4.36
N ILE A 170 9.61 -9.96 3.84
CA ILE A 170 10.09 -11.14 4.59
C ILE A 170 11.59 -11.10 4.84
N ILE A 171 12.37 -10.63 3.86
CA ILE A 171 13.85 -10.59 3.92
C ILE A 171 14.36 -9.88 5.19
N PRO A 172 13.87 -8.69 5.58
CA PRO A 172 14.23 -8.06 6.85
C PRO A 172 13.51 -8.61 8.07
N ILE A 173 12.26 -9.07 7.93
CA ILE A 173 11.47 -9.49 9.10
C ILE A 173 12.00 -10.78 9.73
N ILE A 174 12.44 -11.76 8.92
CA ILE A 174 12.95 -13.03 9.47
C ILE A 174 14.21 -12.81 10.33
N PRO A 175 15.27 -12.12 9.86
CA PRO A 175 16.43 -11.80 10.69
C PRO A 175 16.03 -11.03 11.95
N MET A 176 15.12 -10.06 11.85
CA MET A 176 14.66 -9.30 13.02
C MET A 176 13.92 -10.17 14.03
N ALA A 177 13.09 -11.12 13.59
CA ALA A 177 12.40 -12.08 14.46
C ALA A 177 13.39 -13.02 15.16
N VAL A 178 14.47 -13.42 14.48
CA VAL A 178 15.53 -14.27 15.05
C VAL A 178 16.39 -13.48 16.04
N LEU A 179 16.86 -12.28 15.68
CA LEU A 179 17.68 -11.41 16.52
C LEU A 179 16.93 -10.95 17.78
N SER A 180 15.63 -10.73 17.68
CA SER A 180 14.78 -10.38 18.82
C SER A 180 14.51 -11.57 19.74
N GLY A 181 14.97 -12.78 19.39
CA GLY A 181 14.77 -14.01 20.17
C GLY A 181 13.32 -14.50 20.18
N GLU A 182 12.46 -13.97 19.30
CA GLU A 182 11.02 -14.28 19.29
C GLU A 182 10.76 -15.70 18.81
N VAL A 183 11.49 -16.17 17.79
CA VAL A 183 11.25 -17.48 17.16
C VAL A 183 11.28 -18.64 18.17
N PRO A 184 12.35 -18.88 18.94
CA PRO A 184 12.36 -19.96 19.93
C PRO A 184 11.40 -19.70 21.10
N SER A 185 11.15 -18.44 21.43
CA SER A 185 10.25 -18.04 22.53
C SER A 185 8.78 -18.28 22.20
N VAL A 186 8.37 -18.06 20.95
CA VAL A 186 7.00 -18.31 20.46
C VAL A 186 6.68 -19.80 20.54
N PHE A 187 7.57 -20.68 20.06
CA PHE A 187 7.33 -22.13 20.10
C PHE A 187 7.20 -22.66 21.53
N LYS A 188 8.09 -22.24 22.44
CA LYS A 188 7.97 -22.60 23.86
C LYS A 188 6.70 -22.03 24.50
N ALA A 189 6.36 -20.77 24.20
CA ALA A 189 5.18 -20.12 24.73
C ALA A 189 3.89 -20.73 24.19
N LEU A 190 3.85 -21.21 22.94
CA LEU A 190 2.68 -21.90 22.38
C LEU A 190 2.44 -23.24 23.07
N LEU A 191 3.50 -24.03 23.29
CA LEU A 191 3.40 -25.37 23.87
C LEU A 191 3.06 -25.36 25.37
N ASN A 192 3.52 -24.35 26.11
CA ASN A 192 3.33 -24.26 27.56
C ASN A 192 2.09 -23.48 28.00
N ARG A 193 1.28 -22.96 27.06
CA ARG A 193 0.07 -22.18 27.36
C ARG A 193 -1.20 -23.02 27.26
N SER A 194 -2.26 -22.54 27.92
CA SER A 194 -3.53 -23.24 27.98
C SER A 194 -4.14 -23.49 26.59
N PRO A 195 -4.92 -24.58 26.41
CA PRO A 195 -5.54 -24.90 25.13
C PRO A 195 -6.46 -23.77 24.60
N MET A 196 -7.07 -22.99 25.49
CA MET A 196 -7.87 -21.81 25.12
C MET A 196 -7.03 -20.71 24.45
N PHE A 197 -5.78 -20.51 24.89
CA PHE A 197 -4.85 -19.57 24.28
C PHE A 197 -4.39 -20.06 22.90
N GLN A 198 -4.07 -21.35 22.78
CA GLN A 198 -3.70 -21.97 21.50
C GLN A 198 -4.83 -21.84 20.47
N MET A 199 -6.07 -22.08 20.87
CA MET A 199 -7.25 -21.91 20.01
C MET A 199 -7.44 -20.45 19.59
N SER A 200 -7.23 -19.50 20.51
CA SER A 200 -7.31 -18.06 20.20
C SER A 200 -6.22 -17.63 19.22
N TYR A 201 -5.01 -18.17 19.36
CA TYR A 201 -3.89 -17.93 18.46
C TYR A 201 -4.15 -18.53 17.06
N MET A 202 -4.63 -19.77 16.98
CA MET A 202 -5.07 -20.42 15.74
C MET A 202 -6.15 -19.60 15.03
N LEU A 203 -7.16 -19.14 15.77
CA LEU A 203 -8.23 -18.30 15.24
C LEU A 203 -7.68 -16.97 14.69
N SER A 204 -6.70 -16.36 15.34
CA SER A 204 -6.03 -15.15 14.83
C SER A 204 -5.32 -15.39 13.50
N GLY A 205 -4.74 -16.58 13.31
CA GLY A 205 -4.17 -17.02 12.04
C GLY A 205 -5.23 -17.19 10.95
N VAL A 206 -6.36 -17.83 11.27
CA VAL A 206 -7.49 -17.99 10.34
C VAL A 206 -8.04 -16.63 9.90
N LEU A 207 -8.26 -15.72 10.85
CA LEU A 207 -8.73 -14.36 10.55
C LEU A 207 -7.72 -13.58 9.70
N THR A 208 -6.43 -13.76 9.96
CA THR A 208 -5.37 -13.18 9.13
C THR A 208 -5.45 -13.69 7.70
N THR A 209 -5.59 -15.00 7.51
CA THR A 209 -5.76 -15.62 6.19
C THR A 209 -7.01 -15.13 5.49
N ALA A 210 -8.12 -14.99 6.22
CA ALA A 210 -9.36 -14.43 5.67
C ALA A 210 -9.14 -12.99 5.19
N VAL A 211 -8.46 -12.13 5.96
CA VAL A 211 -8.11 -10.77 5.53
C VAL A 211 -7.25 -10.78 4.26
N CYS A 212 -6.22 -11.62 4.20
CA CYS A 212 -5.37 -11.74 3.01
C CYS A 212 -6.17 -12.24 1.78
N ALA A 213 -7.05 -13.22 1.95
CA ALA A 213 -7.88 -13.76 0.89
C ALA A 213 -8.94 -12.74 0.40
N SER A 214 -9.58 -12.00 1.31
CA SER A 214 -10.52 -10.93 0.97
C SER A 214 -9.82 -9.78 0.25
N ALA A 215 -8.60 -9.40 0.68
CA ALA A 215 -7.80 -8.40 -0.01
C ALA A 215 -7.42 -8.87 -1.42
N PHE A 216 -7.02 -10.13 -1.57
CA PHE A 216 -6.74 -10.75 -2.87
C PHE A 216 -7.97 -10.72 -3.78
N TRP A 217 -9.13 -11.18 -3.30
CA TRP A 217 -10.39 -11.16 -4.05
C TRP A 217 -10.78 -9.75 -4.48
N THR A 218 -10.56 -8.78 -3.59
CA THR A 218 -10.82 -7.38 -3.89
C THR A 218 -9.87 -6.87 -4.97
N ILE A 219 -8.56 -7.21 -4.93
CA ILE A 219 -7.62 -6.87 -6.01
C ILE A 219 -8.01 -7.53 -7.34
N SER A 220 -8.49 -8.77 -7.32
CA SER A 220 -8.81 -9.51 -8.55
C SER A 220 -10.09 -9.01 -9.23
N VAL A 221 -11.06 -8.52 -8.46
CA VAL A 221 -12.36 -8.06 -8.98
C VAL A 221 -12.42 -6.54 -9.15
N THR A 222 -11.63 -5.79 -8.38
CA THR A 222 -11.68 -4.32 -8.36
C THR A 222 -10.36 -3.69 -8.80
N ASN A 223 -10.27 -2.36 -8.70
CA ASN A 223 -9.08 -1.59 -9.02
C ASN A 223 -8.38 -1.09 -7.74
N GLY A 224 -7.12 -0.68 -7.86
CA GLY A 224 -6.32 -0.16 -6.74
C GLY A 224 -6.96 1.00 -5.97
N SER A 225 -7.84 1.78 -6.62
CA SER A 225 -8.60 2.87 -6.02
C SER A 225 -9.53 2.39 -4.91
N THR A 226 -10.24 1.28 -5.15
CA THR A 226 -11.20 0.71 -4.19
C THR A 226 -10.49 0.19 -2.94
N LEU A 227 -9.37 -0.50 -3.12
CA LEU A 227 -8.53 -0.98 -2.00
C LEU A 227 -7.97 0.15 -1.16
N SER A 228 -7.54 1.23 -1.81
CA SER A 228 -6.99 2.39 -1.11
C SER A 228 -8.09 3.08 -0.28
N PHE A 229 -9.31 3.18 -0.81
CA PHE A 229 -10.47 3.67 -0.08
C PHE A 229 -10.81 2.79 1.13
N ILE A 230 -10.89 1.47 0.96
CA ILE A 230 -11.12 0.51 2.06
C ILE A 230 -10.02 0.63 3.13
N GLY A 231 -8.76 0.77 2.72
CA GLY A 231 -7.62 0.98 3.62
C GLY A 231 -7.72 2.27 4.43
N GLY A 232 -8.21 3.36 3.82
CA GLY A 232 -8.53 4.60 4.52
C GLY A 232 -9.70 4.43 5.50
N PHE A 233 -10.77 3.76 5.07
CA PHE A 233 -11.96 3.50 5.88
C PHE A 233 -11.66 2.63 7.10
N ASN A 234 -10.78 1.62 6.96
CA ASN A 234 -10.33 0.76 8.06
C ASN A 234 -9.68 1.52 9.22
N LYS A 235 -9.27 2.79 9.03
CA LYS A 235 -8.77 3.62 10.12
C LYS A 235 -9.86 4.08 11.08
N VAL A 236 -11.12 4.20 10.62
CA VAL A 236 -12.24 4.66 11.46
C VAL A 236 -12.53 3.69 12.60
N PRO A 237 -12.71 2.36 12.37
CA PRO A 237 -12.86 1.40 13.46
C PRO A 237 -11.67 1.37 14.41
N ILE A 238 -10.43 1.51 13.91
CA ILE A 238 -9.23 1.52 14.76
C ILE A 238 -9.31 2.66 15.79
N ILE A 239 -9.75 3.84 15.35
CA ILE A 239 -9.90 5.00 16.22
C ILE A 239 -11.03 4.79 17.22
N LEU A 240 -12.19 4.30 16.76
CA LEU A 240 -13.31 3.98 17.65
C LEU A 240 -12.94 2.94 18.70
N PHE A 241 -12.25 1.87 18.32
CA PHE A 241 -11.77 0.88 19.30
C PHE A 241 -10.68 1.45 20.21
N SER A 242 -9.85 2.37 19.73
CA SER A 242 -8.87 3.03 20.60
C SER A 242 -9.54 3.89 21.67
N LEU A 243 -10.65 4.57 21.35
CA LEU A 243 -11.51 5.27 22.33
C LEU A 243 -12.07 4.33 23.40
N PHE A 244 -12.66 3.22 22.98
CA PHE A 244 -13.33 2.30 23.91
C PHE A 244 -12.37 1.50 24.79
N LEU A 245 -11.13 1.25 24.32
CA LEU A 245 -10.18 0.37 25.00
C LEU A 245 -9.10 1.11 25.80
N PHE A 246 -8.89 2.41 25.57
CA PHE A 246 -7.82 3.19 26.19
C PHE A 246 -8.43 4.45 26.81
N ASP A 247 -8.29 4.60 28.12
CA ASP A 247 -8.60 5.84 28.84
C ASP A 247 -7.54 6.89 28.48
N MET A 248 -7.75 7.55 27.34
CA MET A 248 -6.81 8.54 26.80
C MET A 248 -7.26 9.95 27.12
N SER A 249 -6.31 10.79 27.53
CA SER A 249 -6.55 12.20 27.83
C SER A 249 -6.44 13.03 26.54
N ILE A 250 -7.39 12.89 25.61
CA ILE A 250 -7.48 13.78 24.43
C ILE A 250 -8.70 14.68 24.61
N SER A 251 -8.51 15.99 24.47
CA SER A 251 -9.61 16.94 24.59
C SER A 251 -10.67 16.74 23.47
N PRO A 252 -11.93 17.17 23.67
CA PRO A 252 -12.97 17.05 22.63
C PRO A 252 -12.58 17.70 21.30
N ALA A 253 -11.85 18.82 21.35
CA ALA A 253 -11.30 19.49 20.16
C ALA A 253 -10.20 18.65 19.48
N GLY A 254 -9.38 17.94 20.25
CA GLY A 254 -8.40 16.98 19.73
C GLY A 254 -9.08 15.82 18.99
N TRP A 255 -10.20 15.32 19.51
CA TRP A 255 -11.02 14.30 18.83
C TRP A 255 -11.64 14.79 17.53
N ALA A 256 -12.08 16.05 17.47
CA ALA A 256 -12.52 16.67 16.24
C ALA A 256 -11.38 16.74 15.20
N GLY A 257 -10.15 17.06 15.64
CA GLY A 257 -8.95 16.99 14.80
C GLY A 257 -8.68 15.59 14.26
N VAL A 258 -8.72 14.57 15.12
CA VAL A 258 -8.47 13.17 14.74
C VAL A 258 -9.48 12.67 13.70
N THR A 259 -10.76 12.93 13.93
CA THR A 259 -11.84 12.54 13.02
C THR A 259 -11.72 13.25 11.67
N LEU A 260 -11.46 14.57 11.69
CA LEU A 260 -11.20 15.35 10.49
C LEU A 260 -10.01 14.79 9.70
N GLY A 261 -8.93 14.39 10.37
CA GLY A 261 -7.73 13.88 9.70
C GLY A 261 -7.93 12.54 9.01
N VAL A 262 -8.75 11.65 9.58
CA VAL A 262 -9.11 10.42 8.90
C VAL A 262 -10.02 10.66 7.71
N LEU A 263 -11.03 11.52 7.86
CA LEU A 263 -11.89 11.89 6.73
C LEU A 263 -11.09 12.55 5.61
N ALA A 264 -10.20 13.49 5.94
CA ALA A 264 -9.32 14.15 4.98
C ALA A 264 -8.39 13.14 4.29
N GLY A 265 -7.85 12.17 5.03
CA GLY A 265 -7.05 11.08 4.48
C GLY A 265 -7.82 10.18 3.49
N ILE A 266 -9.08 9.86 3.79
CA ILE A 266 -9.95 9.09 2.88
C ILE A 266 -10.24 9.90 1.61
N VAL A 267 -10.63 11.16 1.75
CA VAL A 267 -10.87 12.07 0.61
C VAL A 267 -9.62 12.23 -0.24
N PHE A 268 -8.44 12.37 0.38
CA PHE A 268 -7.17 12.46 -0.32
C PHE A 268 -6.90 11.21 -1.17
N VAL A 269 -7.05 10.03 -0.56
CA VAL A 269 -6.86 8.77 -1.28
C VAL A 269 -7.84 8.63 -2.44
N GLN A 270 -9.11 8.97 -2.22
CA GLN A 270 -10.14 8.91 -3.25
C GLN A 270 -9.83 9.87 -4.41
N THR A 271 -9.58 11.15 -4.10
CA THR A 271 -9.29 12.17 -5.13
C THR A 271 -8.05 11.86 -5.94
N LYS A 272 -6.97 11.39 -5.29
CA LYS A 272 -5.75 10.95 -5.98
C LYS A 272 -6.04 9.76 -6.90
N SER A 273 -6.76 8.76 -6.40
CA SER A 273 -7.06 7.55 -7.15
C SER A 273 -7.96 7.79 -8.38
N LEU A 274 -8.91 8.73 -8.27
CA LEU A 274 -9.75 9.16 -9.39
C LEU A 274 -8.92 9.86 -10.45
N GLN A 275 -8.01 10.76 -10.04
CA GLN A 275 -7.14 11.44 -10.97
C GLN A 275 -6.21 10.48 -11.74
N SER A 276 -5.63 9.50 -11.06
CA SER A 276 -4.80 8.49 -11.73
C SER A 276 -5.59 7.68 -12.76
N ARG A 277 -6.88 7.44 -12.51
CA ARG A 277 -7.76 6.73 -13.46
C ARG A 277 -8.07 7.58 -14.68
N ASP A 278 -8.48 8.84 -14.48
CA ASP A 278 -8.82 9.76 -15.56
C ASP A 278 -7.61 10.01 -16.48
N GLY A 279 -6.41 10.12 -15.91
CA GLY A 279 -5.17 10.22 -16.70
C GLY A 279 -4.86 8.97 -17.52
N SER A 280 -5.11 7.77 -16.98
CA SER A 280 -4.88 6.50 -17.69
C SER A 280 -5.88 6.29 -18.83
N THR A 281 -7.15 6.66 -18.64
CA THR A 281 -8.17 6.62 -19.70
C THR A 281 -7.82 7.58 -20.84
N ALA A 282 -7.47 8.83 -20.51
CA ALA A 282 -7.11 9.84 -21.52
C ALA A 282 -5.88 9.46 -22.37
N ILE A 283 -4.92 8.71 -21.81
CA ILE A 283 -3.77 8.18 -22.58
C ILE A 283 -4.22 7.07 -23.53
N LYS A 284 -5.07 6.13 -23.07
CA LYS A 284 -5.60 5.05 -23.92
C LYS A 284 -6.40 5.61 -25.09
N ASP A 285 -7.26 6.59 -24.84
CA ASP A 285 -8.07 7.23 -25.88
C ASP A 285 -7.18 7.91 -26.95
N LYS A 286 -6.08 8.55 -26.54
CA LYS A 286 -5.11 9.14 -27.47
C LYS A 286 -4.39 8.10 -28.32
N LEU A 287 -3.92 7.01 -27.73
CA LEU A 287 -3.28 5.93 -28.47
C LEU A 287 -4.24 5.30 -29.49
N SER A 288 -5.49 5.03 -29.11
CA SER A 288 -6.48 4.49 -30.06
C SER A 288 -6.77 5.44 -31.22
N ILE A 289 -6.80 6.76 -30.96
CA ILE A 289 -7.01 7.76 -32.02
C ILE A 289 -5.79 7.85 -32.95
N ASP A 290 -4.58 7.75 -32.42
CA ASP A 290 -3.36 7.79 -33.23
C ASP A 290 -3.20 6.50 -34.06
N ASP A 291 -3.52 5.33 -33.50
CA ASP A 291 -3.58 4.06 -34.23
C ASP A 291 -4.64 4.09 -35.35
N GLU A 292 -5.82 4.65 -35.07
CA GLU A 292 -6.89 4.81 -36.05
C GLU A 292 -6.48 5.78 -37.18
N LYS A 293 -5.80 6.88 -36.85
CA LYS A 293 -5.24 7.80 -37.86
C LYS A 293 -4.15 7.14 -38.71
N GLU A 294 -3.27 6.34 -38.11
CA GLU A 294 -2.22 5.64 -38.86
C GLU A 294 -2.81 4.60 -39.83
N LEU A 295 -3.89 3.93 -39.42
CA LEU A 295 -4.65 3.02 -40.28
C LEU A 295 -5.33 3.75 -41.44
N VAL A 296 -6.02 4.88 -41.18
CA VAL A 296 -6.69 5.68 -42.23
C VAL A 296 -5.68 6.25 -43.23
N VAL A 297 -4.49 6.66 -42.80
CA VAL A 297 -3.41 7.12 -43.70
C VAL A 297 -2.91 5.97 -44.58
N LYS A 298 -2.76 4.75 -44.03
CA LYS A 298 -2.38 3.56 -44.81
C LYS A 298 -3.46 3.16 -45.81
N THR A 299 -4.75 3.26 -45.48
CA THR A 299 -5.84 2.94 -46.42
C THR A 299 -6.00 4.00 -47.52
N SER A 300 -5.91 5.29 -47.16
CA SER A 300 -5.99 6.41 -48.12
C SER A 300 -4.78 6.46 -49.07
N GLY A 301 -3.59 6.08 -48.59
CA GLY A 301 -2.38 5.99 -49.42
C GLY A 301 -2.41 4.85 -50.44
N VAL A 302 -3.23 3.82 -50.22
CA VAL A 302 -3.45 2.71 -51.16
C VAL A 302 -4.42 3.12 -52.28
N GLU A 303 -5.42 3.96 -51.99
CA GLU A 303 -6.36 4.46 -53.00
C GLU A 303 -5.74 5.51 -53.94
N ALA A 304 -4.78 6.31 -53.47
CA ALA A 304 -4.06 7.29 -54.31
C ALA A 304 -3.04 6.66 -55.29
N GLY A 305 -2.75 5.37 -55.17
CA GLY A 305 -1.83 4.62 -56.04
C GLY A 305 -2.50 3.93 -57.23
N VAL A 306 -3.83 3.99 -57.37
CA VAL A 306 -4.59 3.27 -58.40
C VAL A 306 -5.39 4.25 -59.26
N SER A 307 -4.68 5.06 -60.06
CA SER A 307 -5.31 5.78 -61.17
C SER A 307 -4.39 5.92 -62.37
N SER A 308 -4.27 4.84 -63.16
CA SER A 308 -4.00 4.91 -64.60
C SER A 308 -4.36 3.59 -65.29
N PRO A 309 -5.50 3.52 -66.01
CA PRO A 309 -5.76 2.45 -66.96
C PRO A 309 -5.37 2.92 -68.36
N SER A 310 -4.25 2.42 -68.90
CA SER A 310 -3.97 2.56 -70.34
C SER A 310 -3.26 1.33 -70.93
N SER A 311 -4.02 0.66 -71.81
CA SER A 311 -3.61 -0.02 -73.05
C SER A 311 -2.77 -1.31 -73.01
N ILE A 312 -3.48 -2.43 -73.18
CA ILE A 312 -3.36 -3.43 -74.27
C ILE A 312 -1.96 -3.61 -74.91
N GLN A 313 -1.37 -4.80 -74.73
CA GLN A 313 -0.57 -5.64 -75.65
C GLN A 313 0.23 -6.64 -74.79
N SER A 314 0.49 -7.91 -75.10
CA SER A 314 0.18 -8.82 -76.20
C SER A 314 0.69 -10.18 -75.70
N ILE A 315 -0.13 -11.24 -75.75
CA ILE A 315 0.32 -12.62 -75.54
C ILE A 315 1.02 -13.09 -76.82
N PRO A 316 2.20 -13.72 -76.74
CA PRO A 316 2.30 -15.03 -77.38
C PRO A 316 3.00 -16.09 -76.51
N LYS A 317 2.50 -17.30 -76.73
CA LYS A 317 2.98 -18.60 -76.27
C LYS A 317 4.46 -18.84 -76.62
N ARG A 318 5.27 -19.25 -75.64
CA ARG A 318 5.82 -20.62 -75.51
C ARG A 318 6.60 -20.77 -74.23
#